data_AF-A0A3R7A5Q0-F1
#
_entry.id   AF-A0A3R7A5Q0-F1
#
_cell.length_a   1.000
_cell.length_b   1.000
_cell.length_c   1.000
_cell.angle_alpha   90.00
_cell.angle_beta   90.00
_cell.angle_gamma   90.00
#
_symmetry.space_group_name_H-M   'P 1'
#
loop_
_entity.id
_entity.type
_entity.pdbx_description
1 polymer ?
#
loop_
_entity_poly.entity_id
_entity_poly.type
_entity_poly.pdbx_seq_one_letter_code
_entity_poly.pdbx_strand_id
1 'polypeptide(L)'
;VRAEVQQQGLQELTQAVQEKCFNKCITRPQERLDSKQQQCLSLCIERYIDTMKVVSASMMQRGQRVRSFHHVSHPGVGRYRDVSSFRARKRHDRKATRARRRLRLLAWA
;
A
#
# COMPACT_ATOMS: atom_id res chain seq x y z
N VAL A 1 -23.60 -20.90 8.67
CA VAL A 1 -23.43 -19.57 8.03
C VAL A 1 -22.27 -18.73 8.57
N ARG A 2 -22.28 -18.11 9.78
CA ARG A 2 -21.15 -17.23 10.19
C ARG A 2 -19.78 -17.93 10.26
N ALA A 3 -19.72 -19.17 10.73
CA ALA A 3 -18.48 -19.95 10.77
C ALA A 3 -17.95 -20.28 9.36
N GLU A 4 -18.84 -20.56 8.42
CA GLU A 4 -18.48 -20.91 7.03
C GLU A 4 -17.92 -19.70 6.28
N VAL A 5 -18.48 -18.50 6.50
CA VAL A 5 -17.97 -17.23 5.93
C VAL A 5 -16.56 -16.92 6.46
N GLN A 6 -16.31 -17.18 7.75
CA GLN A 6 -15.00 -17.00 8.35
C GLN A 6 -13.97 -17.98 7.75
N GLN A 7 -14.38 -19.23 7.52
CA GLN A 7 -13.54 -20.25 6.88
C GLN A 7 -13.21 -19.90 5.43
N GLN A 8 -14.19 -19.43 4.67
CA GLN A 8 -13.98 -18.98 3.28
C GLN A 8 -12.98 -17.83 3.21
N GLY A 9 -13.12 -16.80 4.05
CA GLY A 9 -12.19 -15.68 4.09
C GLY A 9 -10.75 -16.09 4.46
N LEU A 10 -10.61 -17.11 5.32
CA LEU A 10 -9.28 -17.65 5.66
C LEU A 10 -8.69 -18.47 4.51
N GLN A 11 -9.52 -19.22 3.77
CA GLN A 11 -9.09 -19.99 2.61
C GLN A 11 -8.61 -19.09 1.47
N GLU A 12 -9.36 -18.02 1.16
CA GLU A 12 -8.96 -17.04 0.15
C GLU A 12 -7.63 -16.37 0.51
N LEU A 13 -7.47 -15.97 1.78
CA LEU A 13 -6.21 -15.40 2.27
C LEU A 13 -5.06 -16.40 2.10
N THR A 14 -5.29 -17.67 2.45
CA THR A 14 -4.27 -18.72 2.36
C THR A 14 -3.83 -18.94 0.92
N GLN A 15 -4.78 -19.03 -0.02
CA GLN A 15 -4.47 -19.18 -1.45
C GLN A 15 -3.68 -17.98 -1.98
N ALA A 16 -4.08 -16.77 -1.62
CA ALA A 16 -3.40 -15.55 -2.06
C ALA A 16 -1.96 -15.46 -1.51
N VAL A 17 -1.76 -15.81 -0.23
CA VAL A 17 -0.43 -15.88 0.39
C VAL A 17 0.44 -16.94 -0.31
N GLN A 18 -0.11 -18.13 -0.54
CA GLN A 18 0.59 -19.23 -1.20
C GLN A 18 1.08 -18.80 -2.59
N GLU A 19 0.20 -18.27 -3.44
CA GLU A 19 0.57 -17.85 -4.80
C GLU A 19 1.64 -16.75 -4.78
N LYS A 20 1.46 -15.70 -3.97
CA LYS A 20 2.39 -14.56 -3.95
C LYS A 20 3.74 -14.92 -3.36
N CYS A 21 3.76 -15.63 -2.23
CA CYS A 21 5.01 -15.99 -1.58
C CYS A 21 5.76 -17.09 -2.31
N PHE A 22 5.06 -18.05 -2.94
CA PHE A 22 5.69 -19.05 -3.78
C PHE A 22 6.38 -18.42 -4.97
N ASN A 23 5.68 -17.58 -5.74
CA ASN A 23 6.25 -16.88 -6.90
C ASN A 23 7.43 -15.97 -6.53
N LYS A 24 7.44 -15.44 -5.30
CA LYS A 24 8.52 -14.57 -4.82
C LYS A 24 9.75 -15.35 -4.36
N CYS A 25 9.55 -16.45 -3.63
CA CYS A 25 10.61 -17.14 -2.89
C CYS A 25 11.14 -18.39 -3.60
N ILE A 26 10.35 -19.01 -4.48
CA ILE A 26 10.71 -20.24 -5.18
C ILE A 26 11.06 -19.93 -6.64
N THR A 27 12.35 -19.72 -6.89
CA THR A 27 12.87 -19.46 -8.25
C THR A 27 13.19 -20.73 -9.03
N ARG A 28 13.49 -21.83 -8.33
CA ARG A 28 13.69 -23.16 -8.91
C ARG A 28 12.92 -24.17 -8.07
N PRO A 29 12.00 -24.94 -8.68
CA PRO A 29 11.36 -26.04 -7.97
C PRO A 29 12.40 -27.12 -7.69
N GLN A 30 12.55 -27.49 -6.42
CA GLN A 30 13.44 -28.54 -5.96
C GLN A 30 12.63 -29.50 -5.08
N GLU A 31 13.08 -30.74 -4.95
CA GLU A 31 12.42 -31.75 -4.12
C GLU A 31 12.37 -31.36 -2.63
N ARG A 32 13.30 -30.49 -2.20
CA ARG A 32 13.38 -29.97 -0.84
C ARG A 32 13.56 -28.46 -0.85
N LEU A 33 12.90 -27.78 0.08
CA LEU A 33 13.15 -26.37 0.32
C LEU A 33 14.52 -26.19 0.96
N ASP A 34 15.35 -25.34 0.35
CA ASP A 34 16.59 -24.88 0.96
C ASP A 34 16.31 -23.93 2.14
N SER A 35 17.25 -23.81 3.07
CA SER A 35 17.13 -22.94 4.26
C SER A 35 16.80 -21.49 3.89
N LYS A 36 17.36 -21.01 2.76
CA LYS A 36 17.07 -19.66 2.23
C LYS A 36 15.62 -19.51 1.76
N GLN A 37 15.05 -20.56 1.16
CA GLN A 37 13.66 -20.55 0.70
C GLN A 37 12.70 -20.58 1.89
N GLN A 38 13.00 -21.40 2.91
CA GLN A 38 12.23 -21.43 4.15
C GLN A 38 12.22 -20.07 4.84
N GLN A 39 13.39 -19.46 5.03
CA GLN A 39 13.51 -18.13 5.61
C GLN A 39 12.77 -17.06 4.78
N CYS A 40 12.89 -17.12 3.45
CA CYS A 40 12.15 -16.21 2.57
C CYS A 40 10.64 -16.33 2.75
N LEU A 41 10.11 -17.56 2.83
CA LEU A 41 8.67 -17.80 3.01
C LEU A 41 8.17 -17.26 4.34
N SER A 42 8.88 -17.52 5.44
CA SER A 42 8.52 -16.99 6.77
C SER A 42 8.39 -15.47 6.74
N LEU A 43 9.41 -14.78 6.20
CA LEU A 43 9.42 -13.33 6.05
C LEU A 43 8.32 -12.83 5.09
N CYS A 44 8.11 -13.52 3.97
CA CYS A 44 7.11 -13.13 2.98
C CYS A 44 5.71 -13.14 3.56
N ILE A 45 5.34 -14.20 4.29
CA ILE A 45 4.01 -14.36 4.88
C ILE A 45 3.75 -13.26 5.89
N GLU A 46 4.68 -12.99 6.80
CA GLU A 46 4.58 -11.90 7.78
C GLU A 46 4.38 -10.54 7.10
N ARG A 47 5.22 -10.22 6.11
CA ARG A 47 5.13 -8.95 5.37
C ARG A 47 3.84 -8.83 4.57
N TYR A 48 3.34 -9.92 4.00
CA TYR A 48 2.10 -9.93 3.24
C TYR A 48 0.91 -9.60 4.15
N ILE A 49 0.80 -10.26 5.29
CA ILE A 49 -0.28 -10.04 6.26
C ILE A 49 -0.26 -8.58 6.75
N ASP A 50 0.91 -8.05 7.10
CA ASP A 50 1.04 -6.66 7.54
C ASP A 50 0.67 -5.65 6.45
N THR A 51 1.06 -5.92 5.20
CA THR A 51 0.68 -5.08 4.07
C THR A 51 -0.83 -5.12 3.84
N MET A 52 -1.44 -6.29 3.92
CA MET A 52 -2.88 -6.45 3.71
C MET A 52 -3.73 -5.78 4.79
N LYS A 53 -3.25 -5.69 6.03
CA LYS A 53 -3.89 -4.86 7.08
C LYS A 53 -3.95 -3.38 6.69
N VAL A 54 -2.86 -2.85 6.14
CA VAL A 54 -2.81 -1.43 5.71
C VAL A 54 -3.67 -1.21 4.46
N VAL A 55 -3.60 -2.12 3.50
CA VAL A 55 -4.40 -2.05 2.27
C VAL A 55 -5.89 -2.09 2.62
N SER A 56 -6.34 -3.05 3.43
CA SER A 56 -7.75 -3.16 3.83
C SER A 56 -8.24 -1.91 4.55
N ALA A 57 -7.46 -1.36 5.48
CA ALA A 57 -7.76 -0.09 6.16
C ALA A 57 -7.90 1.06 5.16
N SER A 58 -6.99 1.17 4.19
CA SER A 58 -7.04 2.22 3.16
C SER A 58 -8.22 2.06 2.21
N MET A 59 -8.59 0.82 1.87
CA MET A 59 -9.75 0.53 1.02
C MET A 59 -11.05 0.87 1.73
N MET A 60 -11.17 0.56 3.03
CA MET A 60 -12.32 0.95 3.84
C MET A 60 -12.43 2.47 3.95
N GLN A 61 -11.34 3.19 4.21
CA GLN A 61 -11.32 4.65 4.24
C GLN A 61 -11.72 5.27 2.89
N ARG A 62 -11.28 4.67 1.77
CA ARG A 62 -11.65 5.11 0.42
C ARG A 62 -13.12 4.83 0.13
N GLY A 63 -13.64 3.66 0.48
CA GLY A 63 -15.05 3.30 0.34
C GLY A 63 -15.97 4.21 1.17
N GLN A 64 -15.53 4.58 2.37
CA GLN A 64 -16.22 5.58 3.20
C GLN A 64 -16.22 6.95 2.54
N ARG A 65 -15.10 7.41 1.94
CA ARG A 65 -15.09 8.68 1.20
C ARG A 65 -16.05 8.68 0.00
N VAL A 66 -16.26 7.54 -0.65
CA VAL A 66 -17.26 7.40 -1.73
C VAL A 66 -18.69 7.40 -1.18
N ARG A 67 -18.90 6.96 0.06
CA ARG A 67 -20.20 6.99 0.76
C ARG A 67 -20.46 8.29 1.53
N SER A 68 -19.42 9.07 1.82
CA SER A 68 -19.45 10.26 2.66
C SER A 68 -19.53 11.55 1.85
N PHE A 69 -20.69 11.74 1.22
CA PHE A 69 -21.43 13.00 1.34
C PHE A 69 -22.03 13.17 2.76
N HIS A 70 -21.92 12.18 3.65
CA HIS A 70 -22.24 12.29 5.07
C HIS A 70 -21.06 11.96 5.98
N HIS A 71 -20.78 12.93 6.84
CA HIS A 71 -19.75 13.08 7.87
C HIS A 71 -19.27 11.79 8.56
N VAL A 72 -17.96 11.54 8.63
CA VAL A 72 -17.37 10.64 9.63
C VAL A 72 -16.14 11.28 10.27
N SER A 73 -16.24 11.55 11.57
CA SER A 73 -15.11 11.85 12.45
C SER A 73 -14.60 10.54 13.05
N HIS A 74 -13.36 10.16 12.76
CA HIS A 74 -12.71 9.02 13.42
C HIS A 74 -11.66 9.53 14.43
N PRO A 75 -11.79 9.25 15.74
CA PRO A 75 -10.69 9.40 16.68
C PRO A 75 -9.83 8.12 16.65
N GLY A 76 -8.53 8.25 16.38
CA GLY A 76 -7.56 7.16 16.61
C GLY A 76 -6.79 6.62 15.41
N VAL A 77 -7.01 7.10 14.18
CA VAL A 77 -6.11 6.77 13.07
C VAL A 77 -4.91 7.70 13.13
N GLY A 78 -3.77 7.17 13.59
CA GLY A 78 -2.47 7.84 13.53
C GLY A 78 -2.27 8.46 12.14
N ARG A 79 -1.91 9.76 12.14
CA ARG A 79 -1.90 10.65 10.98
C ARG A 79 -0.88 10.15 9.93
N TYR A 80 -1.28 9.20 9.07
CA TYR A 80 -0.52 8.91 7.85
C TYR A 80 -0.44 10.22 7.07
N ARG A 81 0.79 10.77 6.94
CA ARG A 81 1.05 12.14 6.45
C ARG A 81 0.14 12.47 5.28
N ASP A 82 -0.70 13.47 5.51
CA ASP A 82 -1.62 14.07 4.57
C ASP A 82 -0.97 14.20 3.17
N VAL A 83 -1.35 13.32 2.23
CA VAL A 83 -0.86 13.33 0.84
C VAL A 83 -1.26 14.63 0.13
N SER A 84 -2.30 15.32 0.61
CA SER A 84 -2.74 16.63 0.14
C SER A 84 -1.67 17.70 0.41
N SER A 85 -0.99 17.64 1.55
CA SER A 85 0.16 18.47 1.90
C SER A 85 1.37 18.21 0.98
N PHE A 86 1.55 16.97 0.50
CA PHE A 86 2.57 16.64 -0.50
C PHE A 86 2.22 17.21 -1.90
N ARG A 87 0.93 17.16 -2.31
CA ARG A 87 0.46 17.79 -3.55
C ARG A 87 0.53 19.33 -3.49
N ALA A 88 0.27 19.95 -2.34
CA ALA A 88 0.41 21.40 -2.15
C ALA A 88 1.87 21.86 -2.30
N ARG A 89 2.83 21.15 -1.68
CA ARG A 89 4.27 21.41 -1.84
C ARG A 89 4.73 21.32 -3.30
N LYS A 90 4.29 20.31 -4.07
CA LYS A 90 4.64 20.22 -5.50
C LYS A 90 4.09 21.38 -6.36
N ARG A 91 2.90 21.92 -6.03
CA ARG A 91 2.35 23.09 -6.77
C ARG A 91 3.15 24.36 -6.48
N HIS A 92 3.59 24.55 -5.24
CA HIS A 92 4.44 25.68 -4.86
C HIS A 92 5.82 25.60 -5.53
N ASP A 93 6.43 24.41 -5.55
CA ASP A 93 7.74 24.17 -6.19
C ASP A 93 7.68 24.43 -7.70
N ARG A 94 6.65 23.95 -8.41
CA ARG A 94 6.44 24.20 -9.86
C ARG A 94 6.28 25.68 -10.21
N LYS A 95 5.64 26.49 -9.36
CA LYS A 95 5.55 27.94 -9.56
C LYS A 95 6.92 28.60 -9.38
N ALA A 96 7.69 28.18 -8.38
CA ALA A 96 9.05 28.67 -8.14
C ALA A 96 10.02 28.30 -9.28
N THR A 97 9.91 27.10 -9.86
CA THR A 97 10.72 26.70 -11.04
C THR A 97 10.34 27.48 -12.30
N ARG A 98 9.05 27.77 -12.53
CA ARG A 98 8.61 28.62 -13.65
C ARG A 98 9.11 30.06 -13.52
N ALA A 99 9.05 30.63 -12.30
CA ALA A 99 9.56 31.97 -12.02
C ALA A 99 11.08 32.06 -12.25
N ARG A 100 11.85 31.08 -11.76
CA ARG A 100 13.31 31.02 -12.01
C ARG A 100 13.68 30.86 -13.48
N ARG A 101 12.92 30.08 -14.25
CA ARG A 101 13.13 29.95 -15.70
C ARG A 101 12.83 31.25 -16.45
N ARG A 102 11.75 31.97 -16.09
CA ARG A 102 11.46 33.31 -16.64
C ARG A 102 12.55 34.32 -16.30
N LEU A 103 13.04 34.34 -15.06
CA LEU A 103 14.12 35.25 -14.65
C LEU A 103 15.44 34.93 -15.39
N ARG A 104 15.75 33.64 -15.58
CA ARG A 104 16.92 33.23 -16.39
C ARG A 104 16.79 33.62 -17.87
N LEU A 105 15.60 33.56 -18.45
CA LEU A 105 15.38 33.99 -19.84
C LEU A 105 15.51 35.50 -20.00
N LEU A 106 15.04 36.30 -19.02
CA LEU A 106 15.19 37.75 -19.03
C LEU A 106 16.64 38.20 -18.76
N ALA A 107 17.45 37.39 -18.07
CA ALA A 107 18.87 37.69 -17.84
C ALA A 107 19.78 37.35 -19.04
N TRP A 108 19.23 36.72 -20.08
CA TRP A 108 19.92 36.37 -21.34
C TRP A 108 19.34 37.10 -22.56
N ALA A 109 18.50 38.11 -22.33
CA ALA A 109 18.01 39.08 -23.30
C ALA A 109 18.64 40.43 -22.97
#